data_AF-A0A661M0F5-F1
#
_entry.id   AF-A0A661M0F5-F1
#
_cell.length_a   1.000
_cell.length_b   1.000
_cell.length_c   1.000
_cell.angle_alpha   90.00
_cell.angle_beta   90.00
_cell.angle_gamma   90.00
#
_symmetry.space_group_name_H-M   'P 1'
#
loop_
_entity.id
_entity.type
_entity.pdbx_description
1 polymer ?
#
loop_
_entity_poly.entity_id
_entity_poly.type
_entity_poly.pdbx_seq_one_letter_code
_entity_poly.pdbx_strand_id
1 'polypeptide(L)'
;MVKRAFFSMCLLLIPAMTFADSPIRIETFSQGDSGALPSGWKGRSSGMTEKAKSVYRVVVEGENAYLTAHSRGEAIQIGKEIEIDLNKYPFLTWRWKVERLC
;
A
#
# COMPACT_ATOMS: atom_id res chain seq x y z
N MET A 1 42.23 -30.71 -20.66
CA MET A 1 41.19 -31.11 -19.69
C MET A 1 40.97 -30.06 -18.60
N VAL A 2 42.00 -29.39 -18.08
CA VAL A 2 41.93 -28.39 -16.99
C VAL A 2 41.19 -27.08 -17.36
N LYS A 3 41.33 -26.58 -18.60
CA LYS A 3 40.70 -25.31 -19.04
C LYS A 3 39.16 -25.37 -19.16
N ARG A 4 38.59 -26.56 -19.39
CA ARG A 4 37.13 -26.76 -19.53
C ARG A 4 36.42 -26.80 -18.16
N ALA A 5 37.08 -27.34 -17.13
CA ALA A 5 36.56 -27.37 -15.77
C ALA A 5 36.53 -25.96 -15.14
N PHE A 6 37.53 -25.13 -15.44
CA PHE A 6 37.61 -23.75 -14.91
C PHE A 6 36.50 -22.84 -15.46
N PHE A 7 36.15 -22.99 -16.75
CA PHE A 7 35.08 -22.22 -17.39
C PHE A 7 33.68 -22.62 -16.89
N SER A 8 33.49 -23.90 -16.54
CA SER A 8 32.23 -24.41 -15.97
C SER A 8 32.02 -24.01 -14.51
N MET A 9 33.09 -23.69 -13.77
CA MET A 9 33.02 -23.25 -12.37
C MET A 9 32.57 -21.79 -12.24
N CYS A 10 32.97 -20.92 -13.16
CA CYS A 10 32.55 -19.51 -13.17
C CYS A 10 31.08 -19.32 -13.57
N LEU A 11 30.49 -20.24 -14.36
CA LEU A 11 29.09 -20.14 -14.78
C LEU A 11 28.08 -20.53 -13.69
N LEU A 12 28.51 -21.25 -12.65
CA LEU A 12 27.66 -21.68 -11.53
C LEU A 12 27.70 -20.74 -10.31
N LEU A 13 28.56 -19.72 -10.33
CA LEU A 13 28.68 -18.71 -9.27
C LEU A 13 27.85 -17.44 -9.52
N ILE A 14 27.10 -17.38 -10.63
CA ILE A 14 26.24 -16.24 -10.99
C ILE A 14 24.73 -16.57 -10.92
N PRO A 15 24.18 -17.29 -9.91
CA PRO A 15 22.79 -17.06 -9.56
C PRO A 15 22.70 -15.79 -8.71
N ALA A 16 22.19 -14.73 -9.34
CA ALA A 16 21.20 -13.83 -8.75
C ALA A 16 21.61 -13.03 -7.48
N MET A 17 22.48 -12.04 -7.65
CA MET A 17 22.30 -10.77 -6.91
C MET A 17 21.29 -9.88 -7.65
N THR A 18 20.11 -10.41 -7.93
CA THR A 18 18.95 -9.56 -8.22
C THR A 18 18.27 -9.29 -6.89
N PHE A 19 18.80 -8.32 -6.14
CA PHE A 19 18.05 -7.78 -5.01
C PHE A 19 16.88 -6.98 -5.59
N ALA A 20 15.66 -7.49 -5.44
CA ALA A 20 14.49 -6.66 -5.60
C ALA A 20 14.54 -5.59 -4.51
N ASP A 21 14.36 -4.32 -4.89
CA ASP A 21 14.27 -3.24 -3.90
C ASP A 21 13.16 -3.55 -2.89
N SER A 22 13.41 -3.22 -1.61
CA SER A 22 12.40 -3.37 -0.58
C SER A 22 11.17 -2.49 -0.92
N PRO A 23 9.94 -3.01 -0.77
CA PRO A 23 8.76 -2.24 -1.10
C PRO A 23 8.66 -0.99 -0.22
N ILE A 24 8.28 0.13 -0.84
CA ILE A 24 7.98 1.35 -0.10
C ILE A 24 6.64 1.17 0.63
N ARG A 25 6.66 1.40 1.94
CA ARG A 25 5.43 1.42 2.74
C ARG A 25 4.72 2.75 2.56
N ILE A 26 3.62 2.74 1.80
CA ILE A 26 2.79 3.92 1.54
C ILE A 26 1.89 4.26 2.74
N GLU A 27 1.27 3.24 3.32
CA GLU A 27 0.31 3.40 4.41
C GLU A 27 0.18 2.13 5.26
N THR A 28 0.12 2.33 6.58
CA THR A 28 -0.34 1.31 7.55
C THR A 28 -1.38 1.88 8.51
N PHE A 29 -1.80 3.13 8.29
CA PHE A 29 -2.67 3.95 9.12
C PHE A 29 -2.08 4.20 10.51
N SER A 30 -2.36 5.38 11.07
CA SER A 30 -1.88 5.76 12.40
C SER A 30 -2.94 5.42 13.45
N GLN A 31 -2.52 4.92 14.60
CA GLN A 31 -3.41 4.82 15.76
C GLN A 31 -3.91 6.20 16.22
N GLY A 32 -3.12 7.26 15.97
CA GLY A 32 -3.52 8.64 16.26
C GLY A 32 -4.67 9.16 15.40
N ASP A 33 -4.95 8.52 14.26
CA ASP A 33 -6.07 8.88 13.38
C ASP A 33 -7.37 8.11 13.75
N SER A 34 -7.38 7.37 14.86
CA SER A 34 -8.53 6.53 15.27
C SER A 34 -9.85 7.31 15.25
N GLY A 35 -10.85 6.75 14.55
CA GLY A 35 -12.18 7.34 14.41
C GLY A 35 -12.27 8.48 13.39
N ALA A 36 -11.16 8.92 12.80
CA ALA A 36 -11.10 10.02 11.84
C ALA A 36 -10.73 9.55 10.43
N LEU A 37 -10.92 10.44 9.46
CA LEU A 37 -10.30 10.29 8.14
C LEU A 37 -8.78 10.38 8.33
N PRO A 38 -7.99 9.42 7.80
CA PRO A 38 -6.55 9.39 8.06
C PRO A 38 -5.82 10.61 7.51
N SER A 39 -4.74 10.97 8.20
CA SER A 39 -3.92 12.13 7.85
C SER A 39 -3.36 12.02 6.42
N GLY A 40 -3.50 13.09 5.64
CA GLY A 40 -3.05 13.14 4.24
C GLY A 40 -4.02 12.53 3.22
N TRP A 41 -5.10 11.88 3.67
CA TRP A 41 -6.17 11.40 2.77
C TRP A 41 -7.22 12.49 2.56
N LYS A 42 -7.58 12.72 1.30
CA LYS A 42 -8.54 13.76 0.91
C LYS A 42 -9.43 13.31 -0.25
N GLY A 43 -10.62 13.88 -0.33
CA GLY A 43 -11.44 13.81 -1.54
C GLY A 43 -10.91 14.73 -2.64
N ARG A 44 -11.52 14.69 -3.82
CA ARG A 44 -11.13 15.54 -4.98
C ARG A 44 -11.29 17.04 -4.71
N SER A 45 -12.12 17.42 -3.75
CA SER A 45 -12.32 18.80 -3.31
C SER A 45 -12.52 18.82 -1.78
N SER A 46 -12.38 19.99 -1.16
CA SER A 46 -12.63 20.15 0.28
C SER A 46 -14.02 19.66 0.69
N GLY A 47 -15.06 20.00 -0.09
CA GLY A 47 -16.41 19.51 0.16
C GLY A 47 -16.55 17.99 0.06
N MET A 48 -15.80 17.35 -0.84
CA MET A 48 -15.77 15.88 -0.93
C MET A 48 -14.97 15.25 0.21
N THR A 49 -13.92 15.92 0.72
CA THR A 49 -13.21 15.48 1.93
C THR A 49 -14.12 15.51 3.14
N GLU A 50 -14.94 16.55 3.31
CA GLU A 50 -15.90 16.61 4.41
C GLU A 50 -16.96 15.50 4.30
N LYS A 51 -17.51 15.27 3.11
CA LYS A 51 -18.43 14.14 2.88
C LYS A 51 -17.76 12.79 3.14
N ALA A 52 -16.47 12.63 2.83
CA ALA A 52 -15.77 11.37 3.06
C ALA A 52 -15.68 10.98 4.54
N LYS A 53 -15.72 11.94 5.48
CA LYS A 53 -15.68 11.65 6.92
C LYS A 53 -16.88 10.84 7.41
N SER A 54 -18.01 10.83 6.70
CA SER A 54 -19.16 9.98 7.05
C SER A 54 -19.03 8.53 6.55
N VAL A 55 -18.18 8.29 5.56
CA VAL A 55 -17.97 6.96 4.96
C VAL A 55 -16.71 6.30 5.50
N TYR A 56 -15.64 7.08 5.68
CA TYR A 56 -14.30 6.59 5.95
C TYR A 56 -13.82 6.99 7.34
N ARG A 57 -13.28 6.02 8.07
CA ARG A 57 -12.56 6.26 9.33
C ARG A 57 -11.50 5.20 9.58
N VAL A 58 -10.44 5.55 10.29
CA VAL A 58 -9.49 4.57 10.81
C VAL A 58 -10.12 3.83 12.00
N VAL A 59 -9.96 2.51 12.02
CA VAL A 59 -10.26 1.65 13.16
C VAL A 59 -8.97 1.00 13.64
N VAL A 60 -8.83 0.89 14.96
CA VAL A 60 -7.69 0.24 15.62
C VAL A 60 -8.18 -1.07 16.25
N GLU A 61 -7.51 -2.16 15.91
CA GLU A 61 -7.72 -3.52 16.45
C GLU A 61 -6.38 -4.03 17.02
N GLY A 62 -6.21 -3.94 18.34
CA GLY A 62 -4.94 -4.26 19.00
C GLY A 62 -3.82 -3.33 18.53
N GLU A 63 -2.75 -3.89 17.96
CA GLU A 63 -1.65 -3.11 17.38
C GLU A 63 -1.88 -2.70 15.92
N ASN A 64 -2.94 -3.22 15.28
CA ASN A 64 -3.24 -2.97 13.87
C ASN A 64 -4.18 -1.77 13.70
N ALA A 65 -3.91 -0.91 12.72
CA ALA A 65 -4.80 0.17 12.30
C ALA A 65 -5.16 -0.01 10.82
N TYR A 66 -6.42 0.25 10.45
CA TYR A 66 -6.88 0.12 9.08
C TYR A 66 -8.01 1.09 8.75
N LEU A 67 -8.08 1.50 7.49
CA LEU A 67 -9.19 2.28 6.98
C LEU A 67 -10.43 1.40 6.80
N THR A 68 -11.54 1.85 7.37
CA THR A 68 -12.87 1.28 7.12
C THR A 68 -13.65 2.16 6.19
N ALA A 69 -14.54 1.54 5.41
CA ALA A 69 -15.50 2.24 4.56
C ALA A 69 -16.88 1.65 4.79
N HIS A 70 -17.86 2.51 5.10
CA HIS A 70 -19.27 2.12 5.19
C HIS A 70 -20.11 2.99 4.25
N SER A 71 -20.38 2.47 3.06
CA SER A 71 -21.25 3.13 2.08
C SER A 71 -22.70 2.67 2.24
N ARG A 72 -23.64 3.62 2.16
CA ARG A 72 -25.09 3.48 2.09
C ARG A 72 -25.61 3.84 0.69
N GLY A 73 -24.85 3.50 -0.34
CA GLY A 73 -25.16 3.81 -1.73
C GLY A 73 -24.46 5.06 -2.27
N GLU A 74 -23.55 5.67 -1.50
CA GLU A 74 -22.73 6.78 -1.97
C GLU A 74 -21.49 6.29 -2.73
N ALA A 75 -21.11 7.05 -3.76
CA ALA A 75 -19.84 6.91 -4.48
C ALA A 75 -18.87 8.03 -4.08
N ILE A 76 -18.28 7.93 -2.90
CA ILE A 76 -17.28 8.89 -2.41
C ILE A 76 -15.89 8.26 -2.55
N GLN A 77 -14.98 8.99 -3.20
CA GLN A 77 -13.58 8.58 -3.38
C GLN A 77 -12.66 9.46 -2.52
N ILE A 78 -11.66 8.84 -1.91
CA ILE A 78 -10.51 9.51 -1.29
C ILE A 78 -9.19 9.00 -1.87
N GLY A 79 -8.14 9.78 -1.72
CA GLY A 79 -6.78 9.37 -2.07
C GLY A 79 -5.74 10.09 -1.21
N LYS A 80 -4.57 9.47 -1.11
CA LYS A 80 -3.35 10.05 -0.56
C LYS A 80 -2.40 10.33 -1.71
N GLU A 81 -1.93 11.55 -1.79
CA GLU A 81 -0.99 11.98 -2.82
C GLU A 81 0.43 11.63 -2.36
N ILE A 82 1.18 10.95 -3.24
CA ILE A 82 2.56 10.51 -3.01
C ILE A 82 3.35 10.64 -4.30
N GLU A 83 4.63 10.89 -4.18
CA GLU A 83 5.56 10.92 -5.31
C GLU A 83 6.38 9.61 -5.32
N ILE A 84 6.26 8.82 -6.38
CA ILE A 84 6.93 7.53 -6.54
C ILE A 84 7.42 7.40 -7.99
N ASP A 85 8.66 6.92 -8.15
CA ASP A 85 9.17 6.49 -9.46
C ASP A 85 8.57 5.12 -9.83
N LEU A 86 7.64 5.12 -10.78
CA LEU A 86 6.96 3.91 -11.27
C LEU A 86 7.87 2.99 -12.08
N ASN A 87 9.00 3.47 -12.61
CA ASN A 87 10.00 2.60 -13.23
C ASN A 87 10.69 1.73 -12.18
N LYS A 88 10.80 2.24 -10.95
CA LYS A 88 11.40 1.54 -9.82
C LYS A 88 10.39 0.70 -9.03
N TYR A 89 9.17 1.21 -8.85
CA TYR A 89 8.10 0.55 -8.08
C TYR A 89 6.79 0.42 -8.88
N PRO A 90 6.72 -0.49 -9.86
CA PRO A 90 5.57 -0.60 -10.76
C PRO A 90 4.35 -1.30 -10.14
N PHE A 91 4.49 -1.91 -8.96
CA PHE A 91 3.43 -2.71 -8.34
C PHE A 91 2.94 -2.07 -7.04
N LEU A 92 1.62 -1.89 -6.93
CA LEU A 92 0.94 -1.53 -5.68
C LEU A 92 0.36 -2.79 -5.05
N THR A 93 0.68 -3.03 -3.78
CA THR A 93 0.10 -4.14 -3.00
C THR A 93 -0.72 -3.57 -1.85
N TRP A 94 -1.94 -4.09 -1.66
CA TRP A 94 -2.81 -3.71 -0.55
C TRP A 94 -3.57 -4.94 -0.05
N ARG A 95 -4.12 -4.82 1.16
CA ARG A 95 -4.98 -5.84 1.77
C ARG A 95 -6.28 -5.19 2.19
N TRP A 96 -7.37 -5.90 2.01
CA TRP A 96 -8.71 -5.47 2.39
C TRP A 96 -9.54 -6.70 2.77
N LYS A 97 -10.59 -6.48 3.56
CA LYS A 97 -11.60 -7.49 3.91
C LYS A 97 -12.99 -6.86 3.74
N VAL A 98 -13.97 -7.66 3.35
CA VAL A 98 -15.39 -7.28 3.47
C VAL A 98 -15.90 -7.84 4.78
N GLU A 99 -16.42 -6.98 5.63
CA GLU A 99 -17.08 -7.41 6.87
C GLU A 99 -18.56 -7.71 6.65
N ARG A 100 -19.25 -6.89 5.85
CA ARG A 100 -20.67 -7.03 5.53
C ARG A 100 -20.95 -6.50 4.13
N LEU A 101 -21.82 -7.19 3.39
CA LEU A 101 -22.47 -6.67 2.19
C LEU A 101 -23.85 -6.10 2.57
N CYS A 102 -24.18 -4.96 1.99
CA CYS A 102 -25.46 -4.28 2.19
C CYS A 102 -26.55 -4.90 1.32
#